data_AF-A0A136PPV9-F1
#
_entry.id   AF-A0A136PPV9-F1
#
_cell.length_a   1.000
_cell.length_b   1.000
_cell.length_c   1.000
_cell.angle_alpha   90.00
_cell.angle_beta   90.00
_cell.angle_gamma   90.00
#
_symmetry.space_group_name_H-M   'P 1'
#
loop_
_entity.id
_entity.type
_entity.pdbx_description
1 polymer ?
#
loop_
_entity_poly.entity_id
_entity_poly.type
_entity_poly.pdbx_seq_one_letter_code
_entity_poly.pdbx_strand_id
1 'polypeptide(L)'
;MDSALVESRDFWRGVFDGDGSLGIYKRPKNPSLSFPQFRLVGRRILLEYFLTFFKERGVRGLSVRPHKSIFVVGTTCGPAVKITSLLYADAATSLRRKAEMAARIIVDRTARLA
;
A
#
# COMPACT_ATOMS: atom_id res chain seq x y z
N MET A 1 -17.47 8.29 9.13
CA MET A 1 -16.76 8.76 7.93
C MET A 1 -17.75 8.69 6.80
N ASP A 2 -17.80 9.69 5.91
CA ASP A 2 -18.75 9.69 4.77
C ASP A 2 -18.51 8.44 3.89
N SER A 3 -19.58 7.69 3.57
CA SER A 3 -19.48 6.44 2.81
C SER A 3 -18.90 6.65 1.42
N ALA A 4 -19.21 7.77 0.77
CA ALA A 4 -18.69 8.09 -0.56
C ALA A 4 -17.15 8.25 -0.55
N LEU A 5 -16.60 8.79 0.54
CA LEU A 5 -15.14 8.93 0.69
C LEU A 5 -14.46 7.60 0.96
N VAL A 6 -15.08 6.74 1.77
CA VAL A 6 -14.51 5.42 2.13
C VAL A 6 -14.46 4.48 0.92
N GLU A 7 -15.31 4.65 -0.07
CA GLU A 7 -15.28 3.86 -1.30
C GLU A 7 -14.34 4.42 -2.38
N SER A 8 -13.88 5.67 -2.22
CA SER A 8 -13.06 6.35 -3.22
C SER A 8 -11.59 5.90 -3.17
N ARG A 9 -11.14 5.32 -4.28
CA ARG A 9 -9.72 4.97 -4.49
C ARG A 9 -8.82 6.21 -4.43
N ASP A 10 -9.26 7.33 -4.99
CA ASP A 10 -8.45 8.54 -5.07
C ASP A 10 -8.30 9.21 -3.70
N PHE A 11 -9.36 9.16 -2.88
CA PHE A 11 -9.28 9.58 -1.47
C PHE A 11 -8.20 8.78 -0.73
N TRP A 12 -8.23 7.45 -0.82
CA TRP A 12 -7.25 6.61 -0.15
C TRP A 12 -5.84 6.73 -0.72
N ARG A 13 -5.71 6.99 -2.02
CA ARG A 13 -4.42 7.34 -2.62
C ARG A 13 -3.90 8.66 -2.05
N GLY A 14 -4.74 9.67 -1.88
CA GLY A 14 -4.37 10.94 -1.24
C GLY A 14 -3.90 10.75 0.22
N VAL A 15 -4.65 9.99 1.01
CA VAL A 15 -4.25 9.60 2.39
C VAL A 15 -2.89 8.91 2.37
N PHE A 16 -2.72 7.93 1.48
CA PHE A 16 -1.48 7.20 1.37
C PHE A 16 -0.33 8.08 0.83
N ASP A 17 -0.59 9.04 -0.06
CA ASP A 17 0.39 9.99 -0.55
C ASP A 17 0.90 10.93 0.56
N GLY A 18 0.05 11.27 1.55
CA GLY A 18 0.45 11.97 2.77
C GLY A 18 1.34 11.11 3.69
N ASP A 19 0.77 10.04 4.26
CA ASP A 19 1.37 9.32 5.40
C ASP A 19 1.92 7.92 5.06
N GLY A 20 1.77 7.49 3.81
CA GLY A 20 2.21 6.18 3.35
C GLY A 20 3.68 6.13 2.92
N SER A 21 4.23 4.92 2.89
CA SER A 21 5.51 4.60 2.26
C SER A 21 5.43 3.28 1.50
N LEU A 22 6.03 3.27 0.31
CA LEU A 22 6.23 2.07 -0.49
C LEU A 22 7.67 2.03 -0.99
N GLY A 23 8.18 0.84 -1.25
CA GLY A 23 9.51 0.66 -1.79
C GLY A 23 9.88 -0.79 -2.06
N ILE A 24 11.00 -0.96 -2.74
CA ILE A 24 11.63 -2.26 -2.99
C ILE A 24 12.88 -2.34 -2.10
N TYR A 25 12.90 -3.28 -1.17
CA TYR A 25 13.94 -3.42 -0.15
C TYR A 25 14.74 -4.70 -0.38
N LYS A 26 16.02 -4.70 -0.03
CA LYS A 26 16.87 -5.90 -0.08
C LYS A 26 16.53 -6.85 1.06
N ARG A 27 16.54 -8.17 0.79
CA ARG A 27 16.35 -9.18 1.84
C ARG A 27 17.61 -9.23 2.71
N PRO A 28 17.50 -9.11 4.05
CA PRO A 28 18.68 -9.09 4.93
C PRO A 28 19.55 -10.36 4.79
N LYS A 29 18.91 -11.52 4.61
CA LYS A 29 19.61 -12.82 4.48
C LYS A 29 20.10 -13.12 3.06
N ASN A 30 19.66 -12.37 2.05
CA ASN A 30 20.10 -12.56 0.67
C ASN A 30 20.00 -11.23 -0.10
N PRO A 31 21.06 -10.39 -0.08
CA PRO A 31 21.07 -9.07 -0.72
C PRO A 31 20.90 -9.08 -2.25
N SER A 32 21.09 -10.24 -2.90
CA SER A 32 20.77 -10.37 -4.33
C SER A 32 19.26 -10.28 -4.59
N LEU A 33 18.45 -10.67 -3.60
CA LEU A 33 16.99 -10.65 -3.68
C LEU A 33 16.40 -9.38 -3.07
N SER A 34 15.32 -8.91 -3.69
CA SER A 34 14.51 -7.79 -3.20
C SER A 34 13.07 -8.20 -2.91
N PHE A 35 12.37 -7.38 -2.13
CA PHE A 35 10.95 -7.53 -1.87
C PHE A 35 10.25 -6.17 -1.81
N PRO A 36 9.03 -6.05 -2.36
CA PRO A 36 8.22 -4.86 -2.19
C PRO A 36 7.68 -4.78 -0.77
N GLN A 37 7.57 -3.56 -0.25
CA GLN A 37 6.92 -3.24 1.02
C GLN A 37 5.93 -2.10 0.81
N PHE A 38 4.83 -2.18 1.55
CA PHE A 38 3.81 -1.16 1.65
C PHE A 38 3.53 -0.88 3.13
N ARG A 39 3.44 0.38 3.52
CA ARG A 39 3.16 0.79 4.90
C ARG A 39 2.37 2.10 4.94
N LEU A 40 1.40 2.18 5.84
CA LEU A 40 0.67 3.41 6.17
C LEU A 40 0.63 3.56 7.69
N VAL A 41 0.94 4.76 8.18
CA VAL A 41 0.76 5.13 9.58
C VAL A 41 -0.43 6.07 9.73
N GLY A 42 -1.04 6.10 10.91
CA GLY A 42 -2.21 6.96 11.14
C GLY A 42 -2.92 6.67 12.45
N ARG A 43 -4.01 7.40 12.69
CA ARG A 43 -4.94 7.08 13.80
C ARG A 43 -5.62 5.75 13.52
N ARG A 44 -5.87 4.96 14.58
CA ARG A 44 -6.47 3.63 14.48
C ARG A 44 -7.74 3.61 13.62
N ILE A 45 -8.67 4.51 13.90
CA ILE A 45 -9.97 4.59 13.20
C ILE A 45 -9.81 4.80 11.68
N LEU A 46 -8.88 5.66 11.26
CA LEU A 46 -8.59 5.90 9.84
C LEU A 46 -8.05 4.64 9.17
N LEU A 47 -7.13 3.95 9.85
CA LEU A 47 -6.53 2.72 9.34
C LEU A 47 -7.55 1.57 9.28
N GLU A 48 -8.52 1.50 10.18
CA GLU A 48 -9.60 0.51 10.13
C GLU A 48 -10.54 0.72 8.93
N TYR A 49 -10.91 1.97 8.63
CA TYR A 49 -11.64 2.29 7.39
C TYR A 49 -10.81 1.98 6.15
N PHE A 50 -9.52 2.31 6.16
CA PHE A 50 -8.59 1.96 5.08
C PHE A 50 -8.51 0.45 4.83
N LEU A 51 -8.48 -0.36 5.89
CA LEU A 51 -8.50 -1.83 5.75
C LEU A 51 -9.83 -2.34 5.18
N THR A 52 -10.95 -1.70 5.53
CA THR A 52 -12.28 -2.07 5.05
C THR A 52 -12.37 -1.93 3.53
N PHE A 53 -11.87 -0.81 2.99
CA PHE A 53 -11.77 -0.56 1.55
C PHE A 53 -11.05 -1.69 0.79
N PHE A 54 -9.97 -2.25 1.37
CA PHE A 54 -9.22 -3.36 0.78
C PHE A 54 -9.90 -4.72 0.96
N LYS A 55 -10.58 -4.94 2.09
CA LYS A 55 -11.29 -6.19 2.38
C LYS A 55 -12.38 -6.44 1.36
N GLU A 56 -13.13 -5.41 0.99
CA GLU A 56 -14.18 -5.44 -0.04
C GLU A 56 -13.61 -5.77 -1.43
N ARG A 57 -12.34 -5.42 -1.68
CA ARG A 57 -11.61 -5.70 -2.94
C ARG A 57 -10.77 -6.99 -2.86
N GLY A 58 -11.10 -7.87 -1.92
CA GLY A 58 -10.50 -9.20 -1.81
C GLY A 58 -9.05 -9.22 -1.29
N VAL A 59 -8.60 -8.17 -0.61
CA VAL A 59 -7.31 -8.16 0.13
C VAL A 59 -7.60 -8.41 1.60
N ARG A 60 -7.12 -9.53 2.13
CA ARG A 60 -7.37 -9.97 3.52
C ARG A 60 -6.05 -10.18 4.27
N GLY A 61 -6.13 -10.36 5.59
CA GLY A 61 -4.97 -10.67 6.44
C GLY A 61 -4.14 -9.45 6.85
N LEU A 62 -4.62 -8.24 6.58
CA LEU A 62 -4.05 -7.00 7.11
C LEU A 62 -4.64 -6.71 8.49
N SER A 63 -3.82 -6.13 9.38
CA SER A 63 -4.23 -5.77 10.74
C SER A 63 -3.62 -4.44 11.12
N VAL A 64 -4.38 -3.59 11.82
CA VAL A 64 -3.85 -2.39 12.47
C VAL A 64 -3.05 -2.80 13.70
N ARG A 65 -1.80 -2.34 13.80
CA ARG A 65 -0.89 -2.65 14.91
C ARG A 65 -0.39 -1.36 15.57
N PRO A 66 -0.16 -1.33 16.90
CA PRO A 66 0.54 -0.22 17.54
C PRO A 66 1.95 -0.02 16.96
N HIS A 67 2.39 1.22 16.83
CA HIS A 67 3.72 1.60 16.38
C HIS A 67 4.16 2.90 17.06
N LYS A 68 4.89 2.78 18.17
CA LYS A 68 5.23 3.90 19.05
C LYS A 68 3.94 4.58 19.56
N SER A 69 3.79 5.89 19.35
CA SER A 69 2.60 6.68 19.71
C SER A 69 1.50 6.70 18.64
N ILE A 70 1.65 5.97 17.53
CA ILE A 70 0.69 5.91 16.42
C ILE A 70 0.34 4.45 16.08
N PHE A 71 -0.49 4.22 15.08
CA PHE A 71 -0.79 2.91 14.55
C PHE A 71 -0.23 2.75 13.14
N VAL A 72 -0.04 1.49 12.72
CA VAL A 72 0.48 1.14 11.41
C VAL A 72 -0.31 -0.01 10.80
N VAL A 73 -0.47 0.05 9.48
CA VAL A 73 -0.79 -1.08 8.63
C VAL A 73 0.36 -1.25 7.66
N GLY A 74 0.82 -2.48 7.47
CA GLY A 74 1.89 -2.74 6.50
C GLY A 74 1.94 -4.19 6.09
N THR A 75 2.52 -4.41 4.91
CA THR A 75 2.71 -5.74 4.34
C THR A 75 3.88 -5.74 3.36
N THR A 76 4.28 -6.92 2.92
CA THR A 76 5.41 -7.13 2.00
C THR A 76 5.01 -8.12 0.90
N CYS A 77 5.87 -8.26 -0.12
CA CYS A 77 5.73 -9.27 -1.17
C CYS A 77 4.37 -9.15 -1.91
N GLY A 78 3.71 -10.28 -2.19
CA GLY A 78 2.48 -10.34 -3.00
C GLY A 78 1.38 -9.37 -2.56
N PRO A 79 0.98 -9.34 -1.27
CA PRO A 79 0.00 -8.38 -0.78
C PRO A 79 0.41 -6.92 -0.99
N ALA A 80 1.71 -6.58 -0.83
CA ALA A 80 2.19 -5.22 -1.08
C ALA A 80 2.03 -4.84 -2.55
N VAL A 81 2.28 -5.76 -3.49
CA VAL A 81 2.03 -5.51 -4.92
C VAL A 81 0.54 -5.33 -5.18
N LYS A 82 -0.32 -6.22 -4.64
CA LYS A 82 -1.77 -6.15 -4.86
C LYS A 82 -2.37 -4.82 -4.38
N ILE A 83 -1.98 -4.36 -3.20
CA ILE A 83 -2.43 -3.08 -2.65
C ILE A 83 -1.90 -1.91 -3.48
N THR A 84 -0.62 -1.95 -3.86
CA THR A 84 -0.01 -0.91 -4.70
C THR A 84 -0.72 -0.79 -6.04
N SER A 85 -1.01 -1.92 -6.71
CA SER A 85 -1.81 -1.95 -7.95
C SER A 85 -3.20 -1.37 -7.74
N LEU A 86 -3.89 -1.74 -6.66
CA LEU A 86 -5.24 -1.23 -6.38
C LEU A 86 -5.28 0.29 -6.20
N LEU A 87 -4.25 0.90 -5.63
CA LEU A 87 -4.22 2.36 -5.42
C LEU A 87 -3.70 3.14 -6.62
N TYR A 88 -2.62 2.65 -7.26
CA TYR A 88 -1.84 3.43 -8.23
C TYR A 88 -2.02 3.01 -9.69
N ALA A 89 -2.64 1.87 -10.00
CA ALA A 89 -2.91 1.52 -11.40
C ALA A 89 -3.87 2.53 -12.03
N ASP A 90 -3.48 3.09 -13.17
CA ASP A 90 -4.24 4.09 -13.95
C ASP A 90 -4.59 5.35 -13.13
N ALA A 91 -3.74 5.70 -12.17
CA ALA A 91 -3.91 6.87 -11.33
C ALA A 91 -3.61 8.16 -12.12
N ALA A 92 -4.62 8.97 -12.41
CA ALA A 92 -4.46 10.26 -13.08
C ALA A 92 -3.67 11.29 -12.23
N THR A 93 -3.76 11.19 -10.90
CA THR A 93 -3.12 12.15 -9.99
C THR A 93 -2.58 11.45 -8.75
N SER A 94 -1.28 11.59 -8.52
CA SER A 94 -0.60 11.13 -7.31
C SER A 94 0.75 11.82 -7.14
N LEU A 95 1.38 11.69 -5.98
CA LEU A 95 2.74 12.17 -5.80
C LEU A 95 3.69 11.41 -6.74
N ARG A 96 4.32 12.15 -7.65
CA ARG A 96 5.22 11.63 -8.69
C ARG A 96 6.20 10.57 -8.19
N ARG A 97 6.92 10.85 -7.09
CA ARG A 97 7.88 9.90 -6.49
C ARG A 97 7.26 8.55 -6.06
N LYS A 98 6.01 8.56 -5.61
CA LYS A 98 5.28 7.36 -5.18
C LYS A 98 4.70 6.62 -6.39
N ALA A 99 4.20 7.35 -7.38
CA ALA A 99 3.75 6.78 -8.66
C ALA A 99 4.89 6.04 -9.37
N GLU A 100 6.07 6.66 -9.47
CA GLU A 100 7.26 6.06 -10.09
C GLU A 100 7.68 4.77 -9.36
N MET A 101 7.68 4.76 -8.02
CA MET A 101 7.98 3.56 -7.23
C MET A 101 6.89 2.49 -7.38
N ALA A 102 5.62 2.89 -7.44
CA ALA A 102 4.50 1.97 -7.61
C ALA A 102 4.59 1.25 -8.95
N ALA A 103 4.89 1.98 -10.03
CA ALA A 103 5.10 1.41 -11.36
C ALA A 103 6.20 0.33 -11.33
N ARG A 104 7.34 0.60 -10.67
CA ARG A 104 8.43 -0.38 -10.51
C ARG A 104 7.98 -1.64 -9.77
N ILE A 105 7.23 -1.49 -8.67
CA ILE A 105 6.70 -2.62 -7.89
C ILE A 105 5.74 -3.47 -8.73
N ILE A 106 4.88 -2.84 -9.53
CA ILE A 106 3.88 -3.53 -10.35
C ILE A 106 4.57 -4.30 -11.49
N VAL A 107 5.53 -3.68 -12.19
CA VAL A 107 6.27 -4.30 -13.31
C VAL A 107 7.16 -5.46 -12.85
N ASP A 108 7.88 -5.33 -11.72
CA ASP A 108 8.75 -6.40 -11.18
C ASP A 108 7.95 -7.68 -10.85
N ARG A 109 6.64 -7.58 -10.57
CA ARG A 109 5.79 -8.77 -10.43
C ARG A 109 5.50 -9.44 -11.76
N THR A 110 5.17 -8.67 -12.79
CA THR A 110 4.83 -9.20 -14.12
C THR A 110 6.03 -9.94 -14.72
N ALA A 111 7.24 -9.40 -14.58
CA ALA A 111 8.47 -10.02 -15.07
C ALA A 111 8.86 -11.33 -14.35
N ARG A 112 8.32 -11.61 -13.16
CA ARG A 112 8.58 -12.87 -12.42
C ARG A 112 7.55 -13.96 -12.70
N LEU A 113 6.49 -13.64 -13.45
CA LEU A 113 5.41 -14.56 -13.81
C LEU A 113 5.37 -14.89 -15.32
N ALA A 114 6.13 -14.16 -16.13
CA ALA A 114 6.40 -14.45 -17.53
C ALA A 114 7.63 -15.35 -17.65
#